data_AF-A0A920M574-F1
#
_entry.id   AF-A0A920M574-F1
#
_cell.length_a   1.000
_cell.length_b   1.000
_cell.length_c   1.000
_cell.angle_alpha   90.00
_cell.angle_beta   90.00
_cell.angle_gamma   90.00
#
_symmetry.space_group_name_H-M   'P 1'
#
loop_
_entity.id
_entity.type
_entity.pdbx_description
1 polymer ?
#
loop_
_entity_poly.entity_id
_entity_poly.type
_entity_poly.pdbx_seq_one_letter_code
_entity_poly.pdbx_strand_id
1 'polypeptide(L)'
;MFSLFCSCSTKRLAPVAVEAGCDAVVVQSKSYNARHNSKSLEGLIFSKLVDSLDVPIIVGKQLNYNVTRELMEQGVDGILVGVGPGSGFTSREVLGVGVPQVSATLECLSARDDYFKLTGRYVSIITDGGIRTGGELCKSFVAGADA
;
A
#
# COMPACT_ATOMS: atom_id res chain seq x y z
N MET A 1 15.86 -4.15 7.62
CA MET A 1 15.93 -2.83 6.98
C MET A 1 14.91 -2.78 5.85
N PHE A 2 13.99 -1.80 5.85
CA PHE A 2 12.99 -1.60 4.79
C PHE A 2 13.43 -0.48 3.85
N SER A 3 13.19 -0.62 2.54
CA SER A 3 13.48 0.42 1.55
C SER A 3 12.19 0.99 0.95
N LEU A 4 12.03 2.31 1.03
CA LEU A 4 10.85 3.03 0.55
C LEU A 4 11.15 3.75 -0.78
N PHE A 5 10.36 3.46 -1.81
CA PHE A 5 10.54 4.05 -3.13
C PHE A 5 9.25 4.64 -3.70
N CYS A 6 9.40 5.71 -4.48
CA CYS A 6 8.33 6.20 -5.35
C CYS A 6 8.18 5.27 -6.56
N SER A 7 6.98 5.14 -7.12
CA SER A 7 6.69 4.26 -8.26
C SER A 7 7.61 4.51 -9.47
N CYS A 8 8.03 5.75 -9.69
CA CYS A 8 8.90 6.13 -10.81
C CYS A 8 10.36 5.66 -10.65
N SER A 9 10.84 5.48 -9.42
CA SER A 9 12.22 5.07 -9.13
C SER A 9 12.34 3.60 -8.72
N THR A 10 11.22 2.98 -8.35
CA THR A 10 11.15 1.60 -7.84
C THR A 10 11.88 0.61 -8.75
N LYS A 11 11.59 0.62 -10.06
CA LYS A 11 12.20 -0.32 -11.03
C LYS A 11 13.73 -0.23 -11.07
N ARG A 12 14.30 0.94 -10.80
CA ARG A 12 15.75 1.19 -10.85
C ARG A 12 16.43 0.89 -9.50
N LEU A 13 15.78 1.23 -8.40
CA LEU A 13 16.42 1.24 -7.08
C LEU A 13 16.07 0.02 -6.22
N ALA A 14 14.94 -0.64 -6.46
CA ALA A 14 14.55 -1.81 -5.67
C ALA A 14 15.57 -2.96 -5.79
N PRO A 15 16.10 -3.32 -6.98
CA PRO A 15 17.11 -4.39 -7.08
C PRO A 15 18.38 -4.06 -6.28
N VAL A 16 18.86 -2.81 -6.37
CA VAL A 16 20.05 -2.34 -5.64
C VAL A 16 19.85 -2.40 -4.14
N ALA A 17 18.66 -2.06 -3.65
CA ALA A 17 18.34 -2.17 -2.23
C ALA A 17 18.26 -3.62 -1.75
N VAL A 18 17.71 -4.52 -2.57
CA VAL A 18 17.68 -5.95 -2.26
C VAL A 18 19.10 -6.53 -2.22
N GLU A 19 19.96 -6.18 -3.18
CA GLU A 19 21.39 -6.54 -3.17
C GLU A 19 22.12 -6.02 -1.93
N ALA A 20 21.73 -4.85 -1.42
CA ALA A 20 22.26 -4.28 -0.18
C ALA A 20 21.73 -4.95 1.10
N GLY A 21 20.89 -5.98 1.00
CA GLY A 21 20.34 -6.72 2.14
C GLY A 21 19.05 -6.14 2.73
N CYS A 22 18.21 -5.53 1.89
CA CYS A 22 16.88 -5.08 2.31
C CYS A 22 15.94 -6.27 2.54
N ASP A 23 15.16 -6.24 3.63
CA ASP A 23 14.26 -7.33 4.02
C ASP A 23 12.88 -7.24 3.35
N ALA A 24 12.49 -6.05 2.87
CA ALA A 24 11.25 -5.84 2.15
C ALA A 24 11.21 -4.47 1.44
N VAL A 25 10.51 -4.42 0.32
CA VAL A 25 10.38 -3.22 -0.51
C VAL A 25 9.01 -2.59 -0.32
N VAL A 26 9.00 -1.31 0.03
CA VAL A 26 7.78 -0.52 0.14
C VAL A 26 7.69 0.44 -1.03
N VAL A 27 6.64 0.28 -1.84
CA VAL A 27 6.36 1.12 -3.00
C VAL A 27 5.27 2.12 -2.63
N GLN A 28 5.67 3.38 -2.44
CA GLN A 28 4.81 4.45 -1.94
C GLN A 28 4.49 5.54 -2.96
N SER A 29 3.20 5.87 -3.12
CA SER A 29 2.68 7.01 -3.88
C SER A 29 1.44 7.60 -3.22
N LYS A 30 1.06 8.82 -3.62
CA LYS A 30 -0.09 9.56 -3.06
C LYS A 30 -1.44 8.90 -3.36
N SER A 31 -1.59 8.31 -4.55
CA SER A 31 -2.68 7.41 -4.92
C SER A 31 -2.20 6.53 -6.07
N TYR A 32 -2.64 5.27 -6.10
CA TYR A 32 -2.42 4.40 -7.26
C TYR A 32 -3.75 4.14 -7.96
N ASN A 33 -3.63 3.92 -9.26
CA ASN A 33 -4.53 3.07 -10.02
C ASN A 33 -3.68 1.87 -10.46
N ALA A 34 -4.26 0.68 -10.68
CA ALA A 34 -3.49 -0.51 -11.09
C ALA A 34 -2.67 -0.30 -12.38
N ARG A 35 -3.03 0.71 -13.19
CA ARG A 35 -2.22 1.22 -14.30
C ARG A 35 -1.48 2.49 -13.87
N HIS A 36 -0.22 2.34 -13.47
CA HIS A 36 0.66 3.49 -13.28
C HIS A 36 1.09 4.06 -14.65
N ASN A 37 0.47 5.15 -15.08
CA ASN A 37 0.86 5.83 -16.32
C ASN A 37 2.12 6.67 -16.07
N SER A 38 3.25 6.20 -16.55
CA SER A 38 4.55 6.88 -16.44
C SER A 38 5.09 7.20 -17.84
N LYS A 39 6.09 8.09 -17.93
CA LYS A 39 6.81 8.32 -19.19
C LYS A 39 7.67 7.12 -19.64
N SER A 40 7.75 6.04 -18.85
CA SER A 40 8.40 4.79 -19.27
C SER A 40 7.45 3.95 -20.13
N LEU A 41 8.03 3.26 -21.12
CA LEU A 41 7.30 2.50 -22.16
C LEU A 41 6.25 1.51 -21.63
N GLU A 42 6.43 0.94 -20.44
CA GLU A 42 5.49 -0.04 -19.84
C GLU A 42 4.89 0.38 -18.48
N GLY A 43 5.39 1.47 -17.86
CA GLY A 43 5.02 1.79 -16.48
C GLY A 43 5.58 0.79 -15.44
N LEU A 44 5.18 0.98 -14.17
CA LEU A 44 5.47 0.01 -13.12
C LEU A 44 4.36 -1.05 -13.13
N ILE A 45 4.74 -2.29 -13.40
CA ILE A 45 3.85 -3.45 -13.38
C ILE A 45 4.21 -4.27 -12.15
N PHE A 46 3.31 -4.36 -11.17
CA PHE A 46 3.65 -5.00 -9.89
C PHE A 46 3.86 -6.50 -10.01
N SER A 47 3.15 -7.21 -10.89
CA SER A 47 3.40 -8.64 -11.12
C SER A 47 4.84 -8.92 -11.56
N LYS A 48 5.34 -8.15 -12.54
CA LYS A 48 6.76 -8.23 -12.95
C LYS A 48 7.73 -7.88 -11.83
N LEU A 49 7.35 -6.94 -10.94
CA LEU A 49 8.19 -6.54 -9.82
C LEU A 49 8.28 -7.65 -8.77
N VAL A 50 7.14 -8.24 -8.42
CA VAL A 50 7.03 -9.39 -7.50
C VAL A 50 7.83 -10.57 -8.05
N ASP A 51 7.70 -10.88 -9.34
CA ASP A 51 8.45 -11.98 -9.96
C ASP A 51 9.97 -11.70 -10.02
N SER A 52 10.39 -10.43 -9.96
CA SER A 52 11.79 -10.04 -10.10
C SER A 52 12.56 -9.89 -8.78
N LEU A 53 11.86 -9.85 -7.64
CA LEU A 53 12.46 -9.60 -6.33
C LEU A 53 12.07 -10.71 -5.37
N ASP A 54 13.06 -11.31 -4.70
CA ASP A 54 12.85 -12.38 -3.71
C ASP A 54 12.59 -11.85 -2.29
N VAL A 55 11.94 -10.68 -2.19
CA VAL A 55 11.59 -10.04 -0.92
C VAL A 55 10.14 -9.56 -0.94
N PRO A 56 9.46 -9.51 0.23
CA PRO A 56 8.09 -9.04 0.31
C PRO A 56 7.91 -7.63 -0.25
N ILE A 57 6.83 -7.44 -1.00
CA ILE A 57 6.49 -6.16 -1.62
C ILE A 57 5.23 -5.58 -0.98
N ILE A 58 5.36 -4.40 -0.39
CA ILE A 58 4.27 -3.65 0.23
C ILE A 58 3.94 -2.45 -0.64
N VAL A 59 2.66 -2.22 -0.94
CA VAL A 59 2.22 -1.16 -1.85
C VAL A 59 1.18 -0.26 -1.20
N GLY A 60 1.32 1.05 -1.35
CA GLY A 60 0.26 1.99 -0.97
C GLY A 60 0.67 3.46 -1.15
N LYS A 61 -0.15 4.44 -0.86
CA LYS A 61 -1.36 4.35 -0.05
C LYS A 61 -2.59 4.01 -0.89
N GLN A 62 -3.42 3.12 -0.37
CA GLN A 62 -4.76 2.81 -0.91
C GLN A 62 -5.86 3.22 0.06
N LEU A 63 -7.07 3.32 -0.48
CA LEU A 63 -8.28 3.70 0.26
C LEU A 63 -9.57 3.11 -0.33
N ASN A 64 -9.47 2.38 -1.45
CA ASN A 64 -10.62 1.89 -2.22
C ASN A 64 -10.56 0.37 -2.37
N TYR A 65 -11.71 -0.29 -2.25
CA TYR A 65 -11.86 -1.73 -2.43
C TYR A 65 -11.28 -2.23 -3.77
N ASN A 66 -11.73 -1.67 -4.90
CA ASN A 66 -11.38 -2.18 -6.24
C ASN A 66 -9.87 -2.13 -6.50
N VAL A 67 -9.22 -1.01 -6.19
CA VAL A 67 -7.78 -0.86 -6.43
C VAL A 67 -6.99 -1.77 -5.49
N THR A 68 -7.44 -1.91 -4.25
CA THR A 68 -6.83 -2.83 -3.28
C THR A 68 -6.89 -4.26 -3.80
N ARG A 69 -8.04 -4.66 -4.33
CA ARG A 69 -8.25 -5.98 -4.92
C ARG A 69 -7.34 -6.23 -6.14
N GLU A 70 -7.28 -5.28 -7.07
CA GLU A 70 -6.42 -5.37 -8.26
C GLU A 70 -4.93 -5.51 -7.87
N LEU A 71 -4.48 -4.79 -6.84
CA LEU A 71 -3.09 -4.90 -6.36
C LEU A 71 -2.80 -6.26 -5.73
N MET A 72 -3.73 -6.82 -4.96
CA MET A 72 -3.61 -8.18 -4.42
C MET A 72 -3.54 -9.23 -5.54
N GLU A 73 -4.33 -9.06 -6.61
CA GLU A 73 -4.28 -9.92 -7.79
C GLU A 73 -2.94 -9.84 -8.54
N GLN A 74 -2.24 -8.71 -8.46
CA GLN A 74 -0.87 -8.56 -8.97
C GLN A 74 0.20 -9.19 -8.07
N GLY A 75 -0.19 -9.70 -6.91
CA GLY A 75 0.64 -10.55 -6.09
C GLY A 75 1.46 -9.83 -5.01
N VAL A 76 1.04 -8.63 -4.59
CA VAL A 76 1.69 -7.90 -3.49
C VAL A 76 1.45 -8.59 -2.14
N ASP A 77 2.37 -8.41 -1.19
CA ASP A 77 2.33 -9.07 0.12
C ASP A 77 1.71 -8.21 1.22
N GLY A 78 1.69 -6.89 1.01
CA GLY A 78 1.05 -5.96 1.92
C GLY A 78 0.48 -4.73 1.23
N ILE A 79 -0.55 -4.15 1.85
CA ILE A 79 -1.18 -2.91 1.44
C ILE A 79 -1.03 -1.88 2.54
N LEU A 80 -0.46 -0.73 2.21
CA LEU A 80 -0.47 0.47 3.07
C LEU A 80 -1.75 1.27 2.80
N VAL A 81 -2.49 1.59 3.84
CA VAL A 81 -3.80 2.24 3.77
C VAL A 81 -3.74 3.65 4.34
N GLY A 82 -4.31 4.61 3.62
CA GLY A 82 -4.63 5.95 4.15
C GLY A 82 -4.08 7.10 3.34
N VAL A 83 -4.93 8.05 2.94
CA VAL A 83 -4.55 9.27 2.22
C VAL A 83 -5.14 10.50 2.92
N GLY A 84 -4.26 11.39 3.40
CA GLY A 84 -4.64 12.63 4.06
C GLY A 84 -4.67 12.70 5.60
N PRO A 85 -4.72 11.62 6.40
CA PRO A 85 -4.84 11.75 7.86
C PRO A 85 -3.50 11.88 8.60
N GLY A 86 -2.36 11.84 7.90
CA GLY A 86 -1.05 12.08 8.51
C GLY A 86 -0.95 13.51 9.05
N SER A 87 -0.31 13.69 10.20
CA SER A 87 -0.15 15.00 10.86
C SER A 87 0.56 16.06 10.00
N GLY A 88 1.36 15.64 9.01
CA GLY A 88 2.01 16.50 8.03
C GLY A 88 1.33 16.53 6.64
N PHE A 89 0.19 15.87 6.46
CA PHE A 89 -0.52 15.85 5.18
C PHE A 89 -1.57 16.96 5.11
N THR A 90 -1.42 17.85 4.13
CA THR A 90 -2.35 18.97 3.89
C THR A 90 -3.39 18.67 2.80
N SER A 91 -3.45 17.44 2.28
CA SER A 91 -4.31 17.12 1.12
C SER A 91 -5.80 17.38 1.41
N ARG A 92 -6.25 17.12 2.64
CA ARG A 92 -7.64 17.38 3.04
C ARG A 92 -7.94 18.87 3.13
N GLU A 93 -6.99 19.67 3.63
CA GLU A 93 -7.13 21.11 3.81
C GLU A 93 -7.01 21.87 2.48
N VAL A 94 -6.04 21.49 1.64
CA VAL A 94 -5.70 22.22 0.41
C VAL A 94 -6.48 21.70 -0.79
N LEU A 95 -6.56 20.38 -0.98
CA LEU A 95 -7.19 19.77 -2.14
C LEU A 95 -8.64 19.32 -1.87
N GLY A 96 -9.07 19.31 -0.61
CA GLY A 96 -10.35 18.73 -0.22
C GLY A 96 -10.40 17.20 -0.34
N VAL A 97 -9.26 16.54 -0.56
CA VAL A 97 -9.18 15.09 -0.80
C VAL A 97 -8.65 14.36 0.43
N GLY A 98 -9.47 13.48 0.98
CA GLY A 98 -9.11 12.57 2.06
C GLY A 98 -10.31 11.73 2.49
N VAL A 99 -10.02 10.56 3.05
CA VAL A 99 -11.02 9.63 3.60
C VAL A 99 -10.73 9.43 5.09
N PRO A 100 -11.75 9.32 5.96
CA PRO A 100 -11.53 8.93 7.36
C PRO A 100 -10.75 7.61 7.44
N GLN A 101 -9.67 7.57 8.23
CA GLN A 101 -8.71 6.46 8.22
C GLN A 101 -9.36 5.10 8.53
N VAL A 102 -10.25 5.04 9.51
CA VAL A 102 -10.95 3.79 9.88
C VAL A 102 -11.81 3.29 8.72
N SER A 103 -12.53 4.19 8.04
CA SER A 103 -13.32 3.83 6.86
C SER A 103 -12.45 3.31 5.72
N ALA A 104 -11.33 3.97 5.43
CA ALA A 104 -10.38 3.51 4.41
C ALA A 104 -9.82 2.11 4.74
N THR A 105 -9.54 1.85 6.03
CA THR A 105 -9.04 0.55 6.50
C THR A 105 -10.08 -0.55 6.31
N LEU A 106 -11.34 -0.29 6.67
CA LEU A 106 -12.45 -1.24 6.50
C LEU A 106 -12.73 -1.56 5.02
N GLU A 107 -12.62 -0.58 4.13
CA GLU A 107 -12.76 -0.78 2.68
C GLU A 107 -11.66 -1.72 2.14
N CYS A 108 -10.41 -1.47 2.51
CA CYS A 108 -9.28 -2.33 2.12
C CYS A 108 -9.36 -3.73 2.76
N LEU A 109 -9.81 -3.83 4.02
CA LEU A 109 -10.05 -5.10 4.71
C LEU A 109 -11.10 -5.93 3.97
N SER A 110 -12.21 -5.30 3.56
CA SER A 110 -13.28 -6.00 2.84
C SER A 110 -12.76 -6.62 1.54
N ALA A 111 -11.91 -5.89 0.81
CA ALA A 111 -11.24 -6.41 -0.39
C ALA A 111 -10.30 -7.58 -0.07
N ARG A 112 -9.54 -7.49 1.03
CA ARG A 112 -8.66 -8.55 1.51
C ARG A 112 -9.43 -9.81 1.85
N ASP A 113 -10.51 -9.69 2.62
CA ASP A 113 -11.28 -10.84 3.08
C ASP A 113 -11.92 -11.58 1.91
N ASP A 114 -12.43 -10.86 0.91
CA ASP A 114 -12.94 -11.47 -0.32
C ASP A 114 -11.82 -12.11 -1.15
N TYR A 115 -10.61 -11.53 -1.14
CA TYR A 115 -9.43 -12.13 -1.78
C TYR A 115 -8.98 -13.40 -1.10
N PHE A 116 -8.94 -13.40 0.22
CA PHE A 116 -8.60 -14.55 1.02
C PHE A 116 -9.62 -15.68 0.82
N LYS A 117 -10.93 -15.39 0.82
CA LYS A 117 -11.97 -16.40 0.56
C LYS A 117 -11.85 -17.05 -0.82
N LEU A 118 -11.44 -16.29 -1.83
CA LEU A 118 -11.35 -16.78 -3.21
C LEU A 118 -10.05 -17.53 -3.50
N THR A 119 -8.93 -17.11 -2.91
CA THR A 119 -7.59 -17.58 -3.27
C THR A 119 -6.86 -18.34 -2.17
N GLY A 120 -7.29 -18.19 -0.92
CA GLY A 120 -6.57 -18.66 0.27
C GLY A 120 -5.30 -17.86 0.61
N ARG A 121 -4.92 -16.85 -0.18
CA ARG A 121 -3.73 -16.03 0.09
C ARG A 121 -4.07 -14.85 1.00
N TYR A 122 -3.36 -14.76 2.12
CA TYR A 122 -3.50 -13.65 3.05
C TYR A 122 -2.54 -12.52 2.68
N VAL A 123 -3.07 -11.31 2.52
CA VAL A 123 -2.30 -10.10 2.26
C VAL A 123 -2.45 -9.17 3.45
N SER A 124 -1.34 -8.62 3.95
CA SER A 124 -1.34 -7.80 5.16
C SER A 124 -1.90 -6.41 4.89
N ILE A 125 -2.75 -5.89 5.78
CA ILE A 125 -3.27 -4.52 5.75
C ILE A 125 -2.56 -3.69 6.82
N ILE A 126 -1.90 -2.61 6.42
CA ILE A 126 -1.13 -1.73 7.31
C ILE A 126 -1.75 -0.34 7.32
N THR A 127 -2.16 0.15 8.49
CA THR A 127 -2.77 1.49 8.62
C THR A 127 -1.68 2.56 8.69
N ASP A 128 -1.59 3.40 7.66
CA ASP A 128 -0.58 4.45 7.53
C ASP A 128 -1.20 5.85 7.63
N GLY A 129 -1.23 6.37 8.86
CA GLY A 129 -1.58 7.75 9.19
C GLY A 129 -2.76 7.88 10.16
N GLY A 130 -2.98 9.09 10.68
CA GLY A 130 -4.11 9.38 11.56
C GLY A 130 -4.00 8.89 13.00
N ILE A 131 -2.82 8.41 13.41
CA ILE A 131 -2.57 7.90 14.78
C ILE A 131 -1.79 8.96 15.57
N ARG A 132 -2.44 9.55 16.58
CA ARG A 132 -1.87 10.52 17.53
C ARG A 132 -1.91 10.02 18.96
N THR A 133 -2.87 9.15 19.26
CA THR A 133 -3.13 8.59 20.59
C THR A 133 -3.21 7.07 20.54
N GLY A 134 -3.00 6.42 21.69
CA GLY A 134 -3.17 4.96 21.78
C GLY A 134 -4.59 4.49 21.43
N GLY A 135 -5.61 5.32 21.66
CA GLY A 135 -6.99 5.00 21.28
C GLY A 135 -7.19 4.92 19.76
N GLU A 136 -6.48 5.73 18.97
CA GLU A 136 -6.53 5.64 17.51
C GLU A 136 -5.79 4.41 17.01
N LEU A 137 -4.67 4.04 17.63
CA LEU A 137 -3.98 2.77 17.36
C LEU A 137 -4.92 1.58 17.61
N CYS A 138 -5.59 1.54 18.76
CA CYS A 138 -6.57 0.48 19.06
C CYS A 138 -7.69 0.42 18.02
N LYS A 139 -8.20 1.58 17.57
CA LYS A 139 -9.24 1.63 16.53
C LYS A 139 -8.75 1.07 15.19
N SER A 140 -7.49 1.29 14.81
CA SER A 140 -6.91 0.73 13.58
C SER A 140 -6.89 -0.80 13.60
N PHE A 141 -6.45 -1.40 14.71
CA PHE A 141 -6.48 -2.87 14.87
C PHE A 141 -7.89 -3.42 14.89
N VAL A 142 -8.83 -2.76 15.59
CA VAL A 142 -10.25 -3.16 15.59
C VAL A 142 -10.87 -3.04 14.20
N ALA A 143 -10.40 -2.09 13.38
CA ALA A 143 -10.81 -1.94 11.98
C ALA A 143 -10.18 -2.99 11.04
N GLY A 144 -9.35 -3.92 11.56
CA GLY A 144 -8.77 -5.03 10.82
C GLY A 144 -7.38 -4.78 10.24
N ALA A 145 -6.66 -3.77 10.72
CA ALA A 145 -5.24 -3.62 10.42
C ALA A 145 -4.42 -4.73 11.09
N ASP A 146 -3.42 -5.25 10.37
CA ASP A 146 -2.42 -6.18 10.89
C ASP A 146 -1.26 -5.42 11.57
N ALA A 147 -1.02 -4.16 11.17
CA ALA A 147 0.00 -3.27 11.73
C ALA A 147 -0.40 -1.77 11.63
#